data_AF-A0A1Q5MQR3-F1
#
_entry.id   AF-A0A1Q5MQR3-F1
#
_cell.length_a   1.000
_cell.length_b   1.000
_cell.length_c   1.000
_cell.angle_alpha   90.00
_cell.angle_beta   90.00
_cell.angle_gamma   90.00
#
_symmetry.space_group_name_H-M   'P 1'
#
loop_
_entity.id
_entity.type
_entity.pdbx_description
1 polymer ?
#
loop_
_entity_poly.entity_id
_entity_poly.type
_entity_poly.pdbx_seq_one_letter_code
_entity_poly.pdbx_strand_id
1 'polypeptide(L)'
;MILTRGARVTGSVLCGVLAVIVASWLVRDIRAVEFDQLLRYWAGFPDARPHALPATTATDAVLLVVYVVAAVAALRSAVAATALVAVGVVTIAVRLPGLWNIGGRAMESSYSDDLRTRALICAFAALAAGIALLIIAGAGRRPPDGSHEQLPTRPGPGASVTAFLLLCAAGAVLVAWEIRQVVKYPEVFPDWYVGGDRLMHGLIDPPLGWASVLTALICLFAGVSALSHAVHSRPFGLVAAALLLPGGASGVALTVHYELFDHFGSLSTESQLTMASWFLEAFVAVLVLIALAPRGFADVPGPFAPGYGSGYGEPGYGQQGYGTPGYGTPGYGSEAHPGPDDAGPNPGQQPPAPGPGYGYPQGGGFGPPPPPSQPPPGW
;
A
#
# COMPACT_ATOMS: atom_id res chain seq x y z
N MET A 1 11.41 -13.67 -3.23
CA MET A 1 10.44 -14.69 -3.70
C MET A 1 9.28 -14.00 -4.37
N ILE A 2 8.78 -14.59 -5.45
CA ILE A 2 7.66 -14.09 -6.25
C ILE A 2 6.53 -15.13 -6.25
N LEU A 3 5.34 -14.78 -6.72
CA LEU A 3 4.24 -15.74 -6.84
C LEU A 3 4.29 -16.51 -8.17
N THR A 4 3.90 -17.78 -8.15
CA THR A 4 3.62 -18.56 -9.37
C THR A 4 2.45 -17.94 -10.14
N ARG A 5 2.40 -18.18 -11.46
CA ARG A 5 1.31 -17.68 -12.31
C ARG A 5 -0.06 -18.14 -11.81
N GLY A 6 -0.17 -19.41 -11.40
CA GLY A 6 -1.40 -19.96 -10.82
C GLY A 6 -1.81 -19.21 -9.55
N ALA A 7 -0.90 -19.02 -8.60
CA ALA A 7 -1.18 -18.27 -7.36
C ALA A 7 -1.62 -16.82 -7.64
N ARG A 8 -1.04 -16.15 -8.65
CA ARG A 8 -1.43 -14.78 -9.04
C ARG A 8 -2.85 -14.72 -9.60
N VAL A 9 -3.21 -15.66 -10.48
CA VAL A 9 -4.56 -15.73 -11.06
C VAL A 9 -5.58 -16.05 -9.99
N THR A 10 -5.35 -17.06 -9.16
CA THR A 10 -6.28 -17.43 -8.08
C THR A 10 -6.43 -16.29 -7.07
N GLY A 11 -5.33 -15.66 -6.66
CA GLY A 11 -5.38 -14.49 -5.78
C GLY A 11 -6.18 -13.33 -6.39
N SER A 12 -6.00 -13.06 -7.68
CA SER A 12 -6.77 -12.04 -8.40
C SER A 12 -8.27 -12.35 -8.44
N VAL A 13 -8.63 -13.61 -8.73
CA VAL A 13 -10.02 -14.07 -8.74
C VAL A 13 -10.65 -13.92 -7.36
N LEU A 14 -9.96 -14.32 -6.29
CA LEU A 14 -10.47 -14.18 -4.92
C LEU A 14 -10.68 -12.71 -4.53
N CYS A 15 -9.74 -11.83 -4.87
CA CYS A 15 -9.93 -10.38 -4.70
C CYS A 15 -11.12 -9.86 -5.52
N GLY A 16 -11.32 -10.37 -6.74
CA GLY A 16 -12.48 -10.05 -7.57
C GLY A 16 -13.80 -10.49 -6.94
N VAL A 17 -13.85 -11.69 -6.35
CA VAL A 17 -15.03 -12.19 -5.62
C VAL A 17 -15.35 -11.30 -4.42
N LEU A 18 -14.34 -10.93 -3.63
CA LEU A 18 -14.49 -9.99 -2.50
C LEU A 18 -15.04 -8.62 -2.98
N ALA A 19 -14.52 -8.10 -4.08
CA ALA A 19 -15.02 -6.87 -4.70
C ALA A 19 -16.49 -7.00 -5.13
N VAL A 20 -16.87 -8.11 -5.75
CA VAL A 20 -18.27 -8.37 -6.16
C VAL A 20 -19.22 -8.46 -4.97
N ILE A 21 -18.79 -9.12 -3.88
CA ILE A 21 -19.58 -9.20 -2.64
C ILE A 21 -19.86 -7.78 -2.13
N VAL A 22 -18.82 -6.96 -1.96
CA VAL A 22 -18.96 -5.59 -1.46
C VAL A 22 -19.77 -4.71 -2.41
N ALA A 23 -19.50 -4.79 -3.72
CA ALA A 23 -20.26 -4.05 -4.73
C ALA A 23 -21.76 -4.40 -4.70
N SER A 24 -22.11 -5.66 -4.45
CA SER A 24 -23.51 -6.08 -4.35
C SER A 24 -24.23 -5.43 -3.17
N TRP A 25 -23.55 -5.29 -2.02
CA TRP A 25 -24.09 -4.59 -0.85
C TRP A 25 -24.21 -3.08 -1.09
N LEU A 26 -23.20 -2.46 -1.71
CA LEU A 26 -23.25 -1.04 -2.08
C LEU A 26 -24.39 -0.74 -3.07
N VAL A 27 -24.55 -1.56 -4.12
CA VAL A 27 -25.66 -1.41 -5.08
C VAL A 27 -27.01 -1.58 -4.40
N ARG A 28 -27.12 -2.51 -3.46
CA ARG A 28 -28.35 -2.72 -2.69
C ARG A 28 -28.69 -1.50 -1.83
N ASP A 29 -27.73 -0.92 -1.12
CA ASP A 29 -27.95 0.26 -0.30
C ASP A 29 -28.25 1.51 -1.14
N ILE A 30 -27.56 1.71 -2.27
CA ILE A 30 -27.85 2.81 -3.21
C ILE A 30 -29.29 2.71 -3.74
N ARG A 31 -29.76 1.50 -4.05
CA ARG A 31 -31.14 1.28 -4.50
C ARG A 31 -32.17 1.45 -3.38
N ALA A 32 -31.76 1.27 -2.13
CA ALA A 32 -32.65 1.35 -0.98
C ALA A 32 -32.75 2.75 -0.38
N VAL A 33 -31.78 3.64 -0.59
CA VAL A 33 -31.68 4.93 0.13
C VAL A 33 -31.40 6.13 -0.78
N GLU A 34 -31.12 5.91 -2.07
CA GLU A 34 -30.53 6.89 -3.00
C GLU A 34 -29.09 7.28 -2.65
N PHE A 35 -28.31 7.66 -3.66
CA PHE A 35 -26.87 7.85 -3.51
C PHE A 35 -26.48 9.06 -2.65
N ASP A 36 -27.13 10.22 -2.82
CA ASP A 36 -26.82 11.44 -2.04
C ASP A 36 -27.11 11.23 -0.55
N GLN A 37 -28.28 10.68 -0.24
CA GLN A 37 -28.67 10.40 1.14
C GLN A 37 -27.75 9.35 1.78
N LEU A 38 -27.31 8.33 1.03
CA LEU A 38 -26.34 7.34 1.50
C LEU A 38 -24.98 7.98 1.83
N LEU A 39 -24.48 8.86 0.97
CA LEU A 39 -23.22 9.58 1.24
C LEU A 39 -23.33 10.48 2.47
N ARG A 40 -24.44 11.20 2.63
CA ARG A 40 -24.67 12.03 3.82
C ARG A 40 -24.76 11.18 5.09
N TYR A 41 -25.42 10.03 5.00
CA TYR A 41 -25.51 9.08 6.10
C TYR A 41 -24.13 8.55 6.51
N TRP A 42 -23.31 8.15 5.54
CA TRP A 42 -21.94 7.71 5.82
C TRP A 42 -21.04 8.81 6.36
N ALA A 43 -21.22 10.04 5.91
CA ALA A 43 -20.50 11.19 6.44
C ALA A 43 -20.94 11.60 7.86
N GLY A 44 -22.01 10.97 8.38
CA GLY A 44 -22.48 11.18 9.75
C GLY A 44 -23.32 12.44 9.93
N PHE A 45 -23.96 12.95 8.88
CA PHE A 45 -24.85 14.11 8.97
C PHE A 45 -26.11 13.81 9.81
N PRO A 46 -26.37 14.52 10.93
CA PRO A 46 -27.55 14.29 11.78
C PRO A 46 -28.91 14.37 11.06
N ASP A 47 -28.99 15.13 9.98
CA ASP A 47 -30.16 15.32 9.13
C ASP A 47 -30.33 14.18 8.10
N ALA A 48 -29.30 13.35 7.88
CA ALA A 48 -29.39 12.17 7.04
C ALA A 48 -30.18 11.06 7.73
N ARG A 49 -31.50 11.04 7.48
CA ARG A 49 -32.42 10.00 7.99
C ARG A 49 -32.87 9.10 6.84
N PRO A 50 -32.09 8.07 6.50
CA PRO A 50 -32.44 7.18 5.43
C PRO A 50 -33.71 6.41 5.78
N HIS A 51 -34.60 6.26 4.80
CA HIS A 51 -35.88 5.57 4.98
C HIS A 51 -35.73 4.05 5.13
N ALA A 52 -34.58 3.50 4.74
CA ALA A 52 -34.13 2.15 5.04
C ALA A 52 -32.71 2.22 5.62
N LEU A 53 -32.38 1.40 6.61
CA LEU A 53 -31.04 1.38 7.20
C LEU A 53 -30.03 0.76 6.20
N PRO A 54 -28.96 1.48 5.83
CA PRO A 54 -27.88 0.93 5.00
C PRO A 54 -27.16 -0.22 5.71
N ALA A 55 -26.86 -1.29 4.98
CA ALA A 55 -26.02 -2.38 5.50
C ALA A 55 -24.53 -2.04 5.53
N THR A 56 -24.10 -1.03 4.78
CA THR A 56 -22.70 -0.68 4.54
C THR A 56 -22.30 0.67 5.12
N THR A 57 -21.00 0.88 5.29
CA THR A 57 -20.38 2.18 5.57
C THR A 57 -19.45 2.66 4.45
N ALA A 58 -18.96 3.89 4.55
CA ALA A 58 -17.90 4.40 3.66
C ALA A 58 -16.64 3.51 3.65
N THR A 59 -16.38 2.73 4.70
CA THR A 59 -15.30 1.74 4.73
C THR A 59 -15.48 0.66 3.68
N ASP A 60 -16.71 0.24 3.38
CA ASP A 60 -16.99 -0.74 2.34
C ASP A 60 -16.64 -0.20 0.94
N ALA A 61 -16.91 1.08 0.67
CA ALA A 61 -16.50 1.72 -0.58
C ALA A 61 -14.97 1.71 -0.75
N VAL A 62 -14.22 1.93 0.34
CA VAL A 62 -12.76 1.81 0.36
C VAL A 62 -12.32 0.36 0.15
N LEU A 63 -12.94 -0.60 0.82
CA LEU A 63 -12.61 -2.02 0.66
C LEU A 63 -12.84 -2.51 -0.76
N LEU A 64 -13.90 -2.04 -1.43
CA LEU A 64 -14.12 -2.29 -2.86
C LEU A 64 -12.90 -1.87 -3.69
N VAL A 65 -12.42 -0.64 -3.49
CA VAL A 65 -11.23 -0.11 -4.20
C VAL A 65 -9.99 -0.94 -3.86
N VAL A 66 -9.77 -1.26 -2.58
CA VAL A 66 -8.63 -2.09 -2.14
C VAL A 66 -8.67 -3.46 -2.81
N TYR A 67 -9.83 -4.11 -2.88
CA TYR A 67 -9.99 -5.41 -3.54
C TYR A 67 -9.75 -5.35 -5.04
N VAL A 68 -10.26 -4.33 -5.74
CA VAL A 68 -10.01 -4.13 -7.17
C VAL A 68 -8.53 -3.87 -7.43
N VAL A 69 -7.90 -2.97 -6.67
CA VAL A 69 -6.46 -2.67 -6.81
C VAL A 69 -5.62 -3.90 -6.50
N ALA A 70 -5.96 -4.68 -5.47
CA ALA A 70 -5.27 -5.92 -5.15
C ALA A 70 -5.42 -6.98 -6.24
N ALA A 71 -6.61 -7.10 -6.84
CA ALA A 71 -6.84 -8.02 -7.96
C ALA A 71 -5.94 -7.67 -9.16
N VAL A 72 -5.78 -6.38 -9.47
CA VAL A 72 -4.87 -5.90 -10.51
C VAL A 72 -3.41 -6.08 -10.11
N ALA A 73 -3.05 -5.76 -8.87
CA ALA A 73 -1.70 -5.88 -8.34
C ALA A 73 -1.24 -7.34 -8.33
N ALA A 74 -2.13 -8.30 -8.02
CA ALA A 74 -1.83 -9.72 -8.07
C ALA A 74 -1.34 -10.15 -9.46
N LEU A 75 -1.96 -9.62 -10.53
CA LEU A 75 -1.62 -9.94 -11.92
C LEU A 75 -0.45 -9.13 -12.48
N ARG A 76 -0.17 -7.95 -11.94
CA ARG A 76 0.76 -6.98 -12.57
C ARG A 76 1.97 -6.56 -11.73
N SER A 77 2.01 -6.91 -10.44
CA SER A 77 3.05 -6.45 -9.52
C SER A 77 3.95 -7.57 -9.01
N ALA A 78 5.23 -7.27 -8.80
CA ALA A 78 6.18 -8.12 -8.09
C ALA A 78 5.87 -8.21 -6.58
N VAL A 79 5.08 -7.28 -6.05
CA VAL A 79 4.68 -7.18 -4.63
C VAL A 79 3.35 -7.92 -4.38
N ALA A 80 2.92 -8.77 -5.32
CA ALA A 80 1.65 -9.47 -5.29
C ALA A 80 1.45 -10.29 -3.99
N ALA A 81 2.45 -11.07 -3.56
CA ALA A 81 2.34 -11.89 -2.34
C ALA A 81 1.97 -11.05 -1.11
N THR A 82 2.69 -9.96 -0.88
CA THR A 82 2.44 -9.08 0.27
C THR A 82 1.15 -8.29 0.13
N ALA A 83 0.72 -7.96 -1.09
CA ALA A 83 -0.59 -7.34 -1.33
C ALA A 83 -1.74 -8.31 -0.98
N LEU A 84 -1.64 -9.57 -1.40
CA LEU A 84 -2.62 -10.60 -1.04
C LEU A 84 -2.64 -10.84 0.47
N VAL A 85 -1.49 -10.83 1.15
CA VAL A 85 -1.42 -10.93 2.62
C VAL A 85 -2.12 -9.73 3.27
N ALA A 86 -1.81 -8.50 2.87
CA ALA A 86 -2.42 -7.31 3.45
C ALA A 86 -3.94 -7.34 3.30
N VAL A 87 -4.44 -7.63 2.09
CA VAL A 87 -5.87 -7.73 1.80
C VAL A 87 -6.53 -8.88 2.56
N GLY A 88 -5.88 -10.04 2.66
CA GLY A 88 -6.38 -11.18 3.41
C GLY A 88 -6.51 -10.87 4.91
N VAL A 89 -5.48 -10.26 5.51
CA VAL A 89 -5.48 -9.84 6.92
C VAL A 89 -6.61 -8.84 7.20
N VAL A 90 -6.71 -7.78 6.38
CA VAL A 90 -7.75 -6.76 6.56
C VAL A 90 -9.15 -7.35 6.37
N THR A 91 -9.34 -8.21 5.36
CA THR A 91 -10.63 -8.87 5.12
C THR A 91 -11.04 -9.72 6.32
N ILE A 92 -10.12 -10.54 6.84
CA ILE A 92 -10.40 -11.35 8.03
C ILE A 92 -10.74 -10.44 9.20
N ALA A 93 -9.91 -9.44 9.48
CA ALA A 93 -10.11 -8.58 10.64
C ALA A 93 -11.42 -7.78 10.57
N VAL A 94 -11.79 -7.25 9.40
CA VAL A 94 -13.05 -6.49 9.23
C VAL A 94 -14.28 -7.40 9.29
N ARG A 95 -14.22 -8.61 8.73
CA ARG A 95 -15.41 -9.46 8.58
C ARG A 95 -15.61 -10.46 9.71
N LEU A 96 -14.59 -10.71 10.52
CA LEU A 96 -14.65 -11.63 11.65
C LEU A 96 -15.76 -11.25 12.66
N PRO A 97 -15.94 -9.97 13.05
CA PRO A 97 -17.03 -9.58 13.94
C PRO A 97 -18.43 -9.86 13.42
N GLY A 98 -18.61 -9.93 12.09
CA GLY A 98 -19.90 -10.26 11.49
C GLY A 98 -20.44 -11.63 11.94
N LEU A 99 -19.56 -12.57 12.33
CA LEU A 99 -19.96 -13.91 12.76
C LEU A 99 -20.79 -13.92 14.05
N TRP A 100 -20.58 -12.95 14.95
CA TRP A 100 -21.33 -12.86 16.20
C TRP A 100 -22.26 -11.65 16.25
N ASN A 101 -22.02 -10.60 15.46
CA ASN A 101 -22.85 -9.39 15.48
C ASN A 101 -24.11 -9.45 14.61
N ILE A 102 -24.07 -10.10 13.44
CA ILE A 102 -25.24 -10.18 12.55
C ILE A 102 -26.40 -10.95 13.24
N GLY A 103 -26.05 -11.87 14.13
CA GLY A 103 -26.99 -12.64 14.95
C GLY A 103 -27.58 -11.88 16.15
N GLY A 104 -27.02 -10.72 16.51
CA GLY A 104 -27.39 -9.97 17.72
C GLY A 104 -28.80 -9.36 17.67
N ARG A 105 -29.35 -9.04 18.85
CA ARG A 105 -30.72 -8.50 19.01
C ARG A 105 -30.88 -7.14 18.34
N ALA A 106 -29.88 -6.27 18.43
CA ALA A 106 -29.85 -5.01 17.66
C ALA A 106 -30.08 -5.23 16.16
N MET A 107 -29.39 -6.20 15.56
CA MET A 107 -29.51 -6.50 14.14
C MET A 107 -30.86 -7.16 13.80
N GLU A 108 -31.35 -8.05 14.67
CA GLU A 108 -32.67 -8.68 14.55
C GLU A 108 -33.81 -7.66 14.54
N SER A 109 -33.73 -6.62 15.38
CA SER A 109 -34.75 -5.56 15.42
C SER A 109 -34.68 -4.60 14.21
N SER A 110 -33.51 -4.50 13.56
CA SER A 110 -33.25 -3.50 12.52
C SER A 110 -33.34 -4.06 11.10
N TYR A 111 -33.12 -5.37 10.91
CA TYR A 111 -32.99 -6.00 9.61
C TYR A 111 -33.78 -7.31 9.53
N SER A 112 -34.39 -7.56 8.37
CA SER A 112 -35.09 -8.82 8.08
C SER A 112 -34.16 -10.03 8.12
N ASP A 113 -34.67 -11.20 8.51
CA ASP A 113 -33.90 -12.45 8.58
C ASP A 113 -33.29 -12.90 7.25
N ASP A 114 -33.97 -12.71 6.12
CA ASP A 114 -33.41 -13.02 4.79
C ASP A 114 -32.11 -12.23 4.54
N LEU A 115 -32.12 -10.94 4.87
CA LEU A 115 -30.97 -10.07 4.69
C LEU A 115 -29.81 -10.45 5.61
N ARG A 116 -30.11 -10.73 6.89
CA ARG A 116 -29.12 -11.19 7.88
C ARG A 116 -28.50 -12.51 7.45
N THR A 117 -29.30 -13.44 6.92
CA THR A 117 -28.84 -14.73 6.40
C THR A 117 -27.87 -14.53 5.24
N ARG A 118 -28.20 -13.66 4.27
CA ARG A 118 -27.29 -13.31 3.17
C ARG A 118 -26.01 -12.66 3.67
N ALA A 119 -26.10 -11.76 4.64
CA ALA A 119 -24.94 -11.12 5.26
C ALA A 119 -23.99 -12.13 5.92
N LEU A 120 -24.53 -13.10 6.68
CA LEU A 120 -23.75 -14.18 7.28
C LEU A 120 -23.06 -15.05 6.22
N ILE A 121 -23.77 -15.43 5.15
CA ILE A 121 -23.17 -16.21 4.05
C ILE A 121 -22.03 -15.42 3.40
N CYS A 122 -22.24 -14.13 3.13
CA CYS A 122 -21.20 -13.24 2.60
C CYS A 122 -20.00 -13.10 3.56
N ALA A 123 -20.24 -13.03 4.87
CA ALA A 123 -19.17 -12.97 5.87
C ALA A 123 -18.32 -14.25 5.86
N PHE A 124 -18.95 -15.43 5.87
CA PHE A 124 -18.23 -16.70 5.75
C PHE A 124 -17.45 -16.81 4.44
N ALA A 125 -18.06 -16.42 3.31
CA ALA A 125 -17.37 -16.40 2.02
C ALA A 125 -16.17 -15.45 2.02
N ALA A 126 -16.31 -14.26 2.61
CA ALA A 126 -15.23 -13.28 2.71
C ALA A 126 -14.10 -13.76 3.62
N LEU A 127 -14.42 -14.40 4.75
CA LEU A 127 -13.43 -15.01 5.64
C LEU A 127 -12.68 -16.16 4.97
N ALA A 128 -13.39 -17.06 4.28
CA ALA A 128 -12.78 -18.15 3.53
C ALA A 128 -11.85 -17.61 2.42
N ALA A 129 -12.29 -16.59 1.68
CA ALA A 129 -11.46 -15.93 0.68
C ALA A 129 -10.23 -15.27 1.32
N GLY A 130 -10.39 -14.55 2.44
CA GLY A 130 -9.28 -13.93 3.18
C GLY A 130 -8.24 -14.95 3.63
N ILE A 131 -8.66 -16.08 4.20
CA ILE A 131 -7.78 -17.18 4.61
C ILE A 131 -7.08 -17.79 3.38
N ALA A 132 -7.82 -18.03 2.30
CA ALA A 132 -7.25 -18.55 1.06
C ALA A 132 -6.19 -17.62 0.46
N LEU A 133 -6.38 -16.29 0.54
CA LEU A 133 -5.38 -15.31 0.12
C LEU A 133 -4.07 -15.45 0.91
N LEU A 134 -4.14 -15.68 2.23
CA LEU A 134 -2.95 -15.91 3.06
C LEU A 134 -2.23 -17.21 2.66
N ILE A 135 -2.98 -18.29 2.47
CA ILE A 135 -2.44 -19.60 2.06
C ILE A 135 -1.76 -19.49 0.70
N ILE A 136 -2.42 -18.88 -0.29
CA ILE A 136 -1.88 -18.68 -1.63
C ILE A 136 -0.62 -17.81 -1.59
N ALA A 137 -0.61 -16.76 -0.78
CA ALA A 137 0.55 -15.89 -0.66
C ALA A 137 1.75 -16.56 0.05
N GLY A 138 1.51 -17.58 0.88
CA GLY A 138 2.54 -18.40 1.53
C GLY A 138 3.03 -19.54 0.63
N ALA A 139 2.11 -20.43 0.24
CA ALA A 139 2.40 -21.64 -0.54
C ALA A 139 2.73 -21.37 -2.02
N GLY A 140 2.23 -20.27 -2.58
CA GLY A 140 2.46 -19.90 -3.98
C GLY A 140 3.82 -19.23 -4.25
N ARG A 141 4.69 -19.13 -3.25
CA ARG A 141 6.01 -18.49 -3.38
C ARG A 141 6.98 -19.39 -4.13
N ARG A 142 7.74 -18.79 -5.05
CA ARG A 142 8.83 -19.42 -5.78
C ARG A 142 10.08 -18.52 -5.79
N PRO A 143 11.29 -19.09 -5.89
CA PRO A 143 12.47 -18.32 -6.23
C PRO A 143 12.33 -17.72 -7.64
N PRO A 144 12.96 -16.57 -7.92
CA PRO A 144 13.03 -16.03 -9.28
C PRO A 144 13.84 -16.97 -10.18
N ASP A 145 13.39 -17.21 -11.42
CA ASP A 145 14.07 -18.14 -12.35
C ASP A 145 15.26 -17.50 -13.07
N GLY A 146 15.33 -16.16 -13.10
CA GLY A 146 16.39 -15.45 -13.80
C GLY A 146 16.54 -13.98 -13.40
N SER A 147 17.66 -13.38 -13.81
CA SER A 147 18.04 -11.99 -13.48
C SER A 147 17.12 -10.90 -14.06
N HIS A 148 16.30 -11.26 -15.06
CA HIS A 148 15.37 -10.34 -15.73
C HIS A 148 14.01 -10.29 -15.01
N GLU A 149 13.78 -11.18 -14.05
CA GLU A 149 12.50 -11.28 -13.34
C GLU A 149 12.43 -10.23 -12.22
N GLN A 150 11.37 -9.42 -12.25
CA GLN A 150 11.29 -8.25 -11.37
C GLN A 150 11.10 -8.67 -9.90
N LEU A 151 12.05 -8.27 -9.06
CA LEU A 151 12.00 -8.52 -7.62
C LEU A 151 11.04 -7.54 -6.91
N PRO A 152 10.49 -7.94 -5.75
CA PRO A 152 9.70 -7.03 -4.93
C PRO A 152 10.51 -5.77 -4.55
N THR A 153 9.94 -4.60 -4.81
CA THR A 153 10.58 -3.30 -4.55
C THR A 153 10.38 -2.88 -3.10
N ARG A 154 11.40 -2.25 -2.50
CA ARG A 154 11.31 -1.63 -1.16
C ARG A 154 10.96 -0.15 -1.28
N PRO A 155 10.19 0.43 -0.34
CA PRO A 155 10.00 1.88 -0.30
C PRO A 155 11.36 2.60 -0.19
N GLY A 156 11.51 3.70 -0.92
CA GLY A 156 12.72 4.53 -0.88
C GLY A 156 12.89 5.22 0.47
N PRO A 157 14.09 5.72 0.81
CA PRO A 157 14.39 6.30 2.12
C PRO A 157 13.41 7.38 2.56
N GLY A 158 13.13 8.36 1.70
CA GLY A 158 12.16 9.41 1.99
C GLY A 158 10.75 8.88 2.22
N ALA A 159 10.26 8.01 1.32
CA ALA A 159 8.93 7.41 1.45
C ALA A 159 8.78 6.56 2.72
N SER A 160 9.83 5.83 3.11
CA SER A 160 9.87 5.05 4.36
C SER A 160 9.76 5.94 5.60
N VAL A 161 10.55 7.02 5.66
CA VAL A 161 10.53 7.95 6.81
C VAL A 161 9.18 8.66 6.87
N THR A 162 8.66 9.13 5.73
CA THR A 162 7.32 9.75 5.66
C THR A 162 6.24 8.79 6.12
N ALA A 163 6.21 7.55 5.62
CA ALA A 163 5.23 6.55 6.02
C ALA A 163 5.33 6.21 7.51
N PHE A 164 6.55 6.05 8.05
CA PHE A 164 6.76 5.82 9.48
C PHE A 164 6.17 6.95 10.32
N LEU A 165 6.58 8.20 10.06
CA LEU A 165 6.17 9.34 10.88
C LEU A 165 4.65 9.55 10.80
N LEU A 166 4.10 9.56 9.60
CA LEU A 166 2.69 9.88 9.39
C LEU A 166 1.76 8.75 9.88
N LEU A 167 2.06 7.49 9.55
CA LEU A 167 1.21 6.37 9.99
C LEU A 167 1.33 6.12 11.50
N CYS A 168 2.52 6.24 12.09
CA CYS A 168 2.65 6.12 13.54
C CYS A 168 1.96 7.27 14.28
N ALA A 169 2.01 8.50 13.76
CA ALA A 169 1.28 9.63 14.33
C ALA A 169 -0.24 9.40 14.28
N ALA A 170 -0.79 9.01 13.12
CA ALA A 170 -2.21 8.70 12.99
C ALA A 170 -2.64 7.53 13.89
N GLY A 171 -1.85 6.46 13.91
CA GLY A 171 -2.10 5.31 14.79
C GLY A 171 -2.07 5.69 16.27
N ALA A 172 -1.14 6.53 16.70
CA ALA A 172 -1.07 7.01 18.07
C ALA A 172 -2.28 7.89 18.45
N VAL A 173 -2.74 8.75 17.53
CA VAL A 173 -3.95 9.57 17.73
C VAL A 173 -5.19 8.69 17.87
N LEU A 174 -5.36 7.68 17.00
CA LEU A 174 -6.46 6.72 17.12
C LEU A 174 -6.43 5.98 18.46
N VAL A 175 -5.25 5.49 18.88
CA VAL A 175 -5.09 4.84 20.19
C VAL A 175 -5.43 5.80 21.34
N ALA A 176 -5.03 7.06 21.27
CA ALA A 176 -5.35 8.05 22.29
C ALA A 176 -6.87 8.29 22.39
N TRP A 177 -7.57 8.36 21.26
CA TRP A 177 -9.02 8.43 21.23
C TRP A 177 -9.67 7.18 21.84
N GLU A 178 -9.19 5.99 21.52
CA GLU A 178 -9.70 4.75 22.12
C GLU A 178 -9.51 4.73 23.65
N ILE A 179 -8.31 5.06 24.15
CA ILE A 179 -8.06 5.19 25.59
C ILE A 179 -9.03 6.19 26.22
N ARG A 180 -9.25 7.33 25.55
CA ARG A 180 -10.21 8.34 26.01
C ARG A 180 -11.63 7.80 26.08
N GLN A 181 -12.09 7.04 25.07
CA GLN A 181 -13.42 6.42 25.06
C GLN A 181 -13.58 5.43 26.22
N VAL A 182 -12.58 4.59 26.50
CA VAL A 182 -12.58 3.66 27.65
C VAL A 182 -12.84 4.39 28.96
N VAL A 183 -12.12 5.51 29.15
CA VAL A 183 -12.16 6.28 30.39
C VAL A 183 -13.45 7.08 30.52
N LYS A 184 -13.99 7.58 29.39
CA LYS A 184 -15.19 8.44 29.38
C LYS A 184 -16.49 7.64 29.52
N TYR A 185 -16.56 6.47 28.88
CA TYR A 185 -17.79 5.68 28.75
C TYR A 185 -17.54 4.19 29.04
N PRO A 186 -17.09 3.83 30.26
CA PRO A 186 -16.74 2.45 30.60
C PRO A 186 -17.92 1.47 30.45
N GLU A 187 -19.16 1.94 30.61
CA GLU A 187 -20.38 1.14 30.49
C GLU A 187 -20.77 0.79 29.05
N VAL A 188 -20.29 1.52 28.05
CA VAL A 188 -20.55 1.27 26.62
C VAL A 188 -19.38 0.52 25.97
N PHE A 189 -18.23 0.50 26.65
CA PHE A 189 -16.98 -0.01 26.13
C PHE A 189 -17.02 -1.47 25.61
N PRO A 190 -17.66 -2.45 26.28
CA PRO A 190 -17.73 -3.81 25.75
C PRO A 190 -18.45 -3.87 24.40
N ASP A 191 -19.59 -3.18 24.28
CA ASP A 191 -20.40 -3.13 23.06
C ASP A 191 -19.67 -2.39 21.92
N TRP A 192 -18.79 -1.45 22.24
CA TRP A 192 -17.97 -0.70 21.27
C TRP A 192 -16.98 -1.60 20.51
N TYR A 193 -16.47 -2.66 21.15
CA TYR A 193 -15.48 -3.57 20.56
C TYR A 193 -16.06 -4.88 20.05
N VAL A 194 -16.92 -5.50 20.85
CA VAL A 194 -17.48 -6.80 20.52
C VAL A 194 -18.77 -6.61 19.73
N GLY A 195 -19.39 -5.44 19.77
CA GLY A 195 -20.75 -5.25 19.29
C GLY A 195 -21.75 -5.52 20.41
N GLY A 196 -22.93 -4.93 20.31
CA GLY A 196 -23.97 -5.02 21.34
C GLY A 196 -25.20 -4.22 20.98
N ASP A 197 -26.17 -4.18 21.89
CA ASP A 197 -27.50 -3.63 21.60
C ASP A 197 -27.55 -2.09 21.65
N ARG A 198 -26.50 -1.45 22.18
CA ARG A 198 -26.46 0.00 22.43
C ARG A 198 -25.95 0.83 21.27
N LEU A 199 -25.23 0.21 20.33
CA LEU A 199 -24.55 0.90 19.25
C LEU A 199 -25.01 0.33 17.92
N MET A 200 -25.70 1.13 17.13
CA MET A 200 -26.08 0.76 15.78
C MET A 200 -24.93 1.03 14.82
N HIS A 201 -24.64 0.05 13.98
CA HIS A 201 -23.68 0.13 12.88
C HIS A 201 -24.29 -0.57 11.65
N GLY A 202 -23.66 -0.44 10.48
CA GLY A 202 -24.15 -1.14 9.30
C GLY A 202 -24.09 -2.66 9.47
N LEU A 203 -25.02 -3.36 8.83
CA LEU A 203 -25.19 -4.81 8.99
C LEU A 203 -23.92 -5.63 8.76
N ILE A 204 -23.08 -5.23 7.80
CA ILE A 204 -21.84 -5.98 7.47
C ILE A 204 -20.58 -5.33 8.06
N ASP A 205 -20.73 -4.25 8.81
CA ASP A 205 -19.62 -3.51 9.40
C ASP A 205 -19.13 -4.16 10.70
N PRO A 206 -17.82 -4.06 10.98
CA PRO A 206 -17.31 -4.34 12.31
C PRO A 206 -17.82 -3.28 13.30
N PRO A 207 -17.84 -3.60 14.62
CA PRO A 207 -18.04 -2.62 15.67
C PRO A 207 -17.06 -1.45 15.54
N LEU A 208 -17.50 -0.25 15.92
CA LEU A 208 -16.75 0.99 15.70
C LEU A 208 -15.37 0.96 16.37
N GLY A 209 -15.27 0.48 17.61
CA GLY A 209 -13.99 0.35 18.32
C GLY A 209 -13.07 -0.70 17.72
N TRP A 210 -13.64 -1.79 17.25
CA TRP A 210 -12.89 -2.81 16.51
C TRP A 210 -12.28 -2.23 15.24
N ALA A 211 -13.07 -1.47 14.46
CA ALA A 211 -12.60 -0.82 13.24
C ALA A 211 -11.48 0.20 13.50
N SER A 212 -11.66 1.01 14.55
CA SER A 212 -10.70 2.03 14.99
C SER A 212 -9.37 1.41 15.42
N VAL A 213 -9.40 0.41 16.32
CA VAL A 213 -8.20 -0.30 16.76
C VAL A 213 -7.54 -1.06 15.63
N LEU A 214 -8.30 -1.72 14.75
CA LEU A 214 -7.74 -2.37 13.58
C LEU A 214 -6.97 -1.38 12.71
N THR A 215 -7.57 -0.21 12.43
CA THR A 215 -6.93 0.84 11.63
C THR A 215 -5.67 1.36 12.32
N ALA A 216 -5.72 1.59 13.63
CA ALA A 216 -4.57 2.01 14.42
C ALA A 216 -3.43 0.98 14.37
N LEU A 217 -3.74 -0.31 14.57
CA LEU A 217 -2.76 -1.40 14.53
C LEU A 217 -2.12 -1.55 13.16
N ILE A 218 -2.90 -1.46 12.08
CA ILE A 218 -2.38 -1.51 10.71
C ILE A 218 -1.49 -0.30 10.43
N CYS A 219 -1.86 0.90 10.88
CA CYS A 219 -1.05 2.11 10.74
C CYS A 219 0.29 1.95 11.47
N LEU A 220 0.27 1.53 12.74
CA LEU A 220 1.49 1.31 13.53
C LEU A 220 2.37 0.21 12.93
N PHE A 221 1.78 -0.92 12.53
CA PHE A 221 2.50 -2.02 11.89
C PHE A 221 3.15 -1.57 10.58
N ALA A 222 2.39 -0.92 9.69
CA ALA A 222 2.91 -0.44 8.42
C ALA A 222 4.01 0.63 8.61
N GLY A 223 3.80 1.56 9.54
CA GLY A 223 4.75 2.61 9.88
C GLY A 223 6.07 2.05 10.41
N VAL A 224 6.02 1.17 11.42
CA VAL A 224 7.22 0.53 11.99
C VAL A 224 7.92 -0.35 10.95
N SER A 225 7.16 -1.10 10.14
CA SER A 225 7.74 -1.88 9.04
C SER A 225 8.39 -1.01 7.95
N ALA A 226 7.98 0.26 7.80
CA ALA A 226 8.59 1.18 6.85
C ALA A 226 10.02 1.58 7.26
N LEU A 227 10.31 1.70 8.57
CA LEU A 227 11.67 1.96 9.09
C LEU A 227 12.66 0.86 8.73
N SER A 228 12.21 -0.39 8.73
CA SER A 228 13.04 -1.54 8.34
C SER A 228 13.13 -1.74 6.83
N HIS A 229 12.56 -0.83 6.03
CA HIS A 229 12.43 -0.95 4.57
C HIS A 229 11.81 -2.28 4.15
N ALA A 230 10.90 -2.84 4.97
CA ALA A 230 10.33 -4.14 4.70
C ALA A 230 9.45 -4.08 3.45
N VAL A 231 9.54 -5.09 2.59
CA VAL A 231 8.76 -5.16 1.33
C VAL A 231 7.24 -5.07 1.58
N HIS A 232 6.77 -5.60 2.70
CA HIS A 232 5.34 -5.58 3.06
C HIS A 232 4.85 -4.23 3.58
N SER A 233 5.75 -3.30 3.97
CA SER A 233 5.35 -1.98 4.48
C SER A 233 4.55 -1.17 3.44
N ARG A 234 4.84 -1.35 2.15
CA ARG A 234 4.14 -0.64 1.07
C ARG A 234 2.67 -1.06 0.93
N PRO A 235 2.32 -2.35 0.69
CA PRO A 235 0.92 -2.74 0.58
C PRO A 235 0.14 -2.50 1.87
N PHE A 236 0.74 -2.77 3.04
CA PHE A 236 0.08 -2.48 4.32
C PHE A 236 -0.11 -0.98 4.54
N GLY A 237 0.87 -0.14 4.20
CA GLY A 237 0.77 1.32 4.33
C GLY A 237 -0.25 1.94 3.37
N LEU A 238 -0.35 1.43 2.14
CA LEU A 238 -1.40 1.85 1.19
C LEU A 238 -2.79 1.46 1.69
N VAL A 239 -2.95 0.26 2.25
CA VAL A 239 -4.23 -0.16 2.85
C VAL A 239 -4.55 0.66 4.10
N ALA A 240 -3.56 0.91 4.97
CA ALA A 240 -3.72 1.76 6.16
C ALA A 240 -4.23 3.17 5.77
N ALA A 241 -3.55 3.80 4.81
CA ALA A 241 -3.90 5.12 4.32
C ALA A 241 -5.30 5.13 3.67
N ALA A 242 -5.66 4.08 2.94
CA ALA A 242 -7.01 3.94 2.37
C ALA A 242 -8.08 3.85 3.47
N LEU A 243 -7.83 3.07 4.54
CA LEU A 243 -8.76 2.92 5.67
C LEU A 243 -8.91 4.19 6.52
N LEU A 244 -7.93 5.11 6.49
CA LEU A 244 -8.03 6.43 7.14
C LEU A 244 -8.94 7.41 6.35
N LEU A 245 -9.11 7.23 5.04
CA LEU A 245 -9.85 8.17 4.20
C LEU A 245 -11.30 8.40 4.63
N PRO A 246 -12.12 7.38 4.97
CA PRO A 246 -13.51 7.59 5.34
C PRO A 246 -13.66 8.52 6.54
N GLY A 247 -12.87 8.31 7.60
CA GLY A 247 -12.89 9.12 8.82
C GLY A 247 -12.48 10.56 8.55
N GLY A 248 -11.31 10.75 7.94
CA GLY A 248 -10.81 12.08 7.61
C GLY A 248 -11.71 12.85 6.65
N ALA A 249 -12.18 12.23 5.56
CA ALA A 249 -13.03 12.89 4.56
C ALA A 249 -14.40 13.27 5.14
N SER A 250 -15.02 12.38 5.92
CA SER A 250 -16.31 12.66 6.57
C SER A 250 -16.17 13.77 7.60
N GLY A 251 -15.10 13.75 8.40
CA GLY A 251 -14.81 14.80 9.36
C GLY A 251 -14.60 16.17 8.71
N VAL A 252 -13.82 16.24 7.63
CA VAL A 252 -13.64 17.47 6.85
C VAL A 252 -14.97 17.96 6.27
N ALA A 253 -15.79 17.06 5.71
CA ALA A 253 -17.11 17.41 5.18
C ALA A 253 -18.04 17.98 6.27
N LEU A 254 -18.07 17.36 7.45
CA LEU A 254 -18.82 17.86 8.61
C LEU A 254 -18.31 19.23 9.07
N THR A 255 -17.00 19.42 9.15
CA THR A 255 -16.39 20.71 9.53
C THR A 255 -16.80 21.83 8.58
N VAL A 256 -16.76 21.57 7.27
CA VAL A 256 -17.12 22.55 6.25
C VAL A 256 -18.63 22.84 6.29
N HIS A 257 -19.45 21.80 6.37
CA HIS A 257 -20.91 21.95 6.33
C HIS A 257 -21.47 22.69 7.54
N TYR A 258 -20.92 22.45 8.74
CA TYR A 258 -21.37 23.10 9.97
C TYR A 258 -20.57 24.36 10.33
N GLU A 259 -19.76 24.89 9.40
CA GLU A 259 -18.98 26.12 9.60
C GLU A 259 -18.18 26.10 10.91
N LEU A 260 -17.63 24.93 11.27
CA LEU A 260 -16.97 24.73 12.56
C LEU A 260 -15.66 25.54 12.68
N PHE A 261 -15.07 25.95 11.55
CA PHE A 261 -13.89 26.80 11.53
C PHE A 261 -14.18 28.21 12.06
N ASP A 262 -15.32 28.79 11.67
CA ASP A 262 -15.69 30.16 12.07
C ASP A 262 -15.93 30.24 13.58
N HIS A 263 -16.29 29.11 14.17
CA HIS A 263 -16.60 28.98 15.60
C HIS A 263 -15.52 28.23 16.39
N PHE A 264 -14.36 27.92 15.77
CA PHE A 264 -13.37 27.00 16.36
C PHE A 264 -12.94 27.39 17.77
N GLY A 265 -12.69 28.67 18.01
CA GLY A 265 -12.28 29.19 19.33
C GLY A 265 -13.36 29.08 20.41
N SER A 266 -14.62 28.90 20.02
CA SER A 266 -15.76 28.72 20.95
C SER A 266 -16.10 27.25 21.21
N LEU A 267 -15.56 26.33 20.42
CA LEU A 267 -15.77 24.89 20.60
C LEU A 267 -15.08 24.39 21.87
N SER A 268 -15.60 23.28 22.43
CA SER A 268 -14.91 22.57 23.50
C SER A 268 -13.54 22.08 23.03
N THR A 269 -12.56 21.97 23.94
CA THR A 269 -11.23 21.44 23.61
C THR A 269 -11.30 20.04 22.99
N GLU A 270 -12.27 19.22 23.42
CA GLU A 270 -12.49 17.88 22.84
C GLU A 270 -12.90 18.00 21.37
N SER A 271 -13.86 18.85 21.04
CA SER A 271 -14.30 19.10 19.66
C SER A 271 -13.17 19.68 18.79
N GLN A 272 -12.35 20.59 19.34
CA GLN A 272 -11.18 21.13 18.64
C GLN A 272 -10.18 20.02 18.28
N LEU A 273 -9.88 19.11 19.23
CA LEU A 273 -8.99 17.98 19.01
C LEU A 273 -9.58 16.95 18.04
N THR A 274 -10.90 16.70 18.10
CA THR A 274 -11.59 15.81 17.15
C THR A 274 -11.46 16.36 15.74
N MET A 275 -11.73 17.67 15.56
CA MET A 275 -11.58 18.33 14.27
C MET A 275 -10.13 18.24 13.75
N ALA A 276 -9.14 18.55 14.60
CA ALA A 276 -7.73 18.45 14.22
C ALA A 276 -7.32 17.01 13.84
N SER A 277 -7.90 16.00 14.50
CA SER A 277 -7.66 14.59 14.21
C SER A 277 -8.22 14.20 12.83
N TRP A 278 -9.43 14.66 12.48
CA TRP A 278 -9.98 14.45 11.13
C TRP A 278 -9.10 15.04 10.02
N PHE A 279 -8.60 16.26 10.21
CA PHE A 279 -7.66 16.87 9.25
C PHE A 279 -6.33 16.11 9.18
N LEU A 280 -5.80 15.68 10.33
CA LEU A 280 -4.59 14.87 10.38
C LEU A 280 -4.79 13.55 9.61
N GLU A 281 -5.88 12.83 9.85
CA GLU A 281 -6.19 11.57 9.17
C GLU A 281 -6.32 11.75 7.66
N ALA A 282 -7.07 12.77 7.21
CA ALA A 282 -7.20 13.09 5.79
C ALA A 282 -5.85 13.42 5.14
N PHE A 283 -5.05 14.26 5.82
CA PHE A 283 -3.73 14.65 5.36
C PHE A 283 -2.75 13.47 5.29
N VAL A 284 -2.70 12.66 6.34
CA VAL A 284 -1.88 11.44 6.41
C VAL A 284 -2.29 10.46 5.32
N ALA A 285 -3.59 10.21 5.15
CA ALA A 285 -4.10 9.32 4.13
C ALA A 285 -3.62 9.73 2.73
N VAL A 286 -3.81 10.99 2.35
CA VAL A 286 -3.41 11.51 1.04
C VAL A 286 -1.89 11.45 0.86
N LEU A 287 -1.11 11.94 1.82
CA LEU A 287 0.34 11.97 1.70
C LEU A 287 0.97 10.57 1.67
N VAL A 288 0.47 9.63 2.47
CA VAL A 288 0.98 8.25 2.46
C VAL A 288 0.62 7.55 1.15
N LEU A 289 -0.59 7.77 0.63
CA LEU A 289 -0.96 7.27 -0.71
C LEU A 289 0.00 7.81 -1.78
N ILE A 290 0.29 9.11 -1.76
CA ILE A 290 1.23 9.73 -2.71
C ILE A 290 2.65 9.19 -2.52
N ALA A 291 3.14 9.10 -1.28
CA ALA A 291 4.51 8.68 -0.98
C ALA A 291 4.76 7.20 -1.31
N LEU A 292 3.76 6.33 -1.13
CA LEU A 292 3.87 4.88 -1.34
C LEU A 292 3.32 4.42 -2.70
N ALA A 293 2.64 5.27 -3.46
CA ALA A 293 2.14 4.94 -4.81
C ALA A 293 3.27 4.65 -5.82
N PRO A 294 4.38 5.43 -5.88
CA PRO A 294 5.49 5.14 -6.79
C PRO A 294 6.14 3.78 -6.52
N ARG A 295 6.62 3.13 -7.59
CA ARG A 295 7.43 1.91 -7.44
C ARG A 295 8.72 2.28 -6.72
N GLY A 296 8.99 1.57 -5.63
CA GLY A 296 10.23 1.74 -4.88
C GLY A 296 11.44 1.19 -5.64
N PHE A 297 12.62 1.32 -5.04
CA PHE A 297 13.85 0.82 -5.65
C PHE A 297 13.81 -0.71 -5.72
N ALA A 298 14.22 -1.27 -6.85
CA ALA A 298 14.43 -2.71 -6.96
C ALA A 298 15.67 -3.08 -6.13
N ASP A 299 15.61 -4.19 -5.40
CA ASP A 299 16.81 -4.82 -4.84
C ASP A 299 17.64 -5.34 -6.02
N VAL A 300 18.45 -4.46 -6.62
CA VAL A 300 19.50 -4.87 -7.54
C VAL A 300 20.69 -5.25 -6.67
N PRO A 301 21.19 -6.50 -6.71
CA PRO A 301 22.50 -6.81 -6.17
C PRO A 301 23.53 -6.08 -7.05
N GLY A 302 23.79 -4.82 -6.73
CA GLY A 302 24.85 -4.06 -7.38
C GLY A 302 26.20 -4.68 -7.00
N PRO A 303 27.19 -4.72 -7.92
CA PRO A 303 28.58 -5.08 -7.59
C PRO A 303 29.21 -4.19 -6.50
N PHE A 304 28.55 -3.07 -6.17
CA PHE A 304 28.95 -2.06 -5.19
C PHE A 304 27.83 -1.77 -4.19
N ALA A 305 27.08 -2.78 -3.75
CA ALA A 305 26.30 -2.61 -2.53
C ALA A 305 27.28 -2.11 -1.43
N PRO A 306 27.02 -0.97 -0.76
CA PRO A 306 27.86 -0.50 0.33
C PRO A 306 27.86 -1.61 1.39
N GLY A 307 28.95 -2.36 1.42
CA GLY A 307 29.17 -3.37 2.44
C GLY A 307 29.10 -2.67 3.78
N TYR A 308 28.08 -2.98 4.56
CA TYR A 308 28.20 -2.89 6.00
C TYR A 308 29.42 -3.76 6.36
N GLY A 309 30.53 -3.10 6.65
CA GLY A 309 31.81 -3.76 6.90
C GLY A 309 31.70 -4.69 8.09
N SER A 310 31.63 -5.99 7.81
CA SER A 310 32.16 -7.02 8.71
C SER A 310 33.39 -7.58 8.03
N GLY A 311 34.53 -6.95 8.32
CA GLY A 311 35.83 -7.41 7.88
C GLY A 311 36.12 -8.81 8.41
N TYR A 312 36.05 -9.79 7.52
CA TYR A 312 36.88 -10.98 7.56
C TYR A 312 37.43 -11.16 6.15
N GLY A 313 38.64 -10.61 5.95
CA GLY A 313 39.39 -10.85 4.73
C GLY A 313 39.83 -12.31 4.69
N GLU A 314 39.36 -13.04 3.68
CA GLU A 314 40.01 -14.26 3.22
C GLU A 314 41.36 -13.90 2.58
N PRO A 315 42.48 -14.53 2.99
CA PRO A 315 43.75 -14.34 2.31
C PRO A 315 43.73 -15.07 0.97
N GLY A 316 43.54 -14.30 -0.11
CA GLY A 316 43.72 -14.77 -1.48
C GLY A 316 45.19 -15.09 -1.76
N TYR A 317 45.46 -16.34 -2.12
CA TYR A 317 46.76 -16.81 -2.59
C TYR A 317 47.07 -16.27 -4.01
N GLY A 318 48.18 -15.53 -4.12
CA GLY A 318 49.09 -15.58 -5.27
C GLY A 318 48.88 -14.59 -6.42
N GLN A 319 49.73 -13.56 -6.48
CA GLN A 319 50.73 -13.40 -7.54
C GLN A 319 51.76 -12.32 -7.15
N GLN A 320 53.03 -12.69 -7.12
CA GLN A 320 54.17 -11.80 -6.86
C GLN A 320 54.50 -10.98 -8.12
N GLY A 321 54.10 -9.72 -8.15
CA GLY A 321 54.60 -8.72 -9.10
C GLY A 321 55.77 -7.95 -8.48
N TYR A 322 56.94 -8.03 -9.13
CA TYR A 322 58.13 -7.24 -8.79
C TYR A 322 57.89 -5.74 -9.08
N GLY A 323 58.09 -4.88 -8.08
CA GLY A 323 58.01 -3.42 -8.24
C GLY A 323 58.43 -2.63 -6.99
N THR A 324 59.70 -2.23 -6.98
CA THR A 324 60.38 -1.07 -6.36
C THR A 324 59.77 -0.38 -5.10
N PRO A 325 60.52 -0.23 -3.98
CA PRO A 325 60.07 0.54 -2.81
C PRO A 325 60.24 2.05 -3.00
N GLY A 326 59.13 2.79 -3.05
CA GLY A 326 59.10 4.26 -3.04
C GLY A 326 58.89 4.80 -1.63
N TYR A 327 59.89 5.52 -1.10
CA TYR A 327 59.79 6.35 0.10
C TYR A 327 58.81 7.51 -0.11
N GLY A 328 58.09 7.88 0.95
CA GLY A 328 56.83 8.62 0.87
C GLY A 328 56.88 10.15 0.79
N THR A 329 55.69 10.76 0.82
CA THR A 329 55.48 12.16 1.18
C THR A 329 54.01 12.37 1.60
N PRO A 330 53.69 12.92 2.79
CA PRO A 330 52.35 13.35 3.14
C PRO A 330 52.13 14.80 2.66
N GLY A 331 51.19 15.01 1.73
CA GLY A 331 50.82 16.33 1.20
C GLY A 331 49.50 16.84 1.80
N TYR A 332 49.62 17.85 2.67
CA TYR A 332 48.53 18.71 3.16
C TYR A 332 47.96 19.59 2.03
N GLY A 333 46.69 20.00 2.18
CA GLY A 333 45.90 20.69 1.16
C GLY A 333 46.22 22.16 0.89
N SER A 334 45.52 22.70 -0.10
CA SER A 334 45.18 24.11 -0.35
C SER A 334 44.28 24.10 -1.59
N GLU A 335 43.00 24.45 -1.44
CA GLU A 335 42.43 25.79 -1.60
C GLU A 335 42.44 26.31 -3.04
N ALA A 336 41.23 26.64 -3.49
CA ALA A 336 40.89 27.13 -4.80
C ALA A 336 41.38 28.56 -5.02
N HIS A 337 41.85 28.84 -6.24
CA HIS A 337 41.84 30.19 -6.78
C HIS A 337 41.44 30.18 -8.27
N PRO A 338 40.46 31.01 -8.67
CA PRO A 338 40.08 31.23 -10.06
C PRO A 338 40.92 32.35 -10.67
N GLY A 339 41.30 32.22 -11.94
CA GLY A 339 41.97 33.28 -12.70
C GLY A 339 41.88 33.04 -14.20
N PRO A 340 41.92 34.11 -15.02
CA PRO A 340 41.09 34.27 -16.20
C PRO A 340 41.85 34.14 -17.54
N ASP A 341 41.04 34.18 -18.60
CA ASP A 341 41.37 34.23 -20.02
C ASP A 341 42.50 35.21 -20.37
N ASP A 342 43.43 34.81 -21.24
CA ASP A 342 43.59 35.38 -22.61
C ASP A 342 44.95 35.08 -23.28
N ALA A 343 44.85 34.78 -24.58
CA ALA A 343 45.74 35.10 -25.69
C ALA A 343 47.19 34.53 -25.80
N GLY A 344 47.41 33.73 -26.86
CA GLY A 344 48.71 33.66 -27.55
C GLY A 344 49.01 32.33 -28.29
N PRO A 345 49.21 32.34 -29.63
CA PRO A 345 49.40 31.11 -30.42
C PRO A 345 50.86 30.64 -30.40
N ASN A 346 51.09 29.35 -30.15
CA ASN A 346 52.42 28.75 -30.24
C ASN A 346 52.53 27.90 -31.52
N PRO A 347 53.35 28.30 -32.51
CA PRO A 347 53.56 27.54 -33.73
C PRO A 347 54.77 26.61 -33.59
N GLY A 348 54.55 25.32 -33.81
CA GLY A 348 55.64 24.38 -34.06
C GLY A 348 55.52 23.10 -33.27
N GLN A 349 54.90 22.10 -33.89
CA GLN A 349 55.37 20.71 -33.85
C GLN A 349 54.63 19.92 -34.93
N GLN A 350 55.40 19.47 -35.93
CA GLN A 350 54.94 18.63 -37.03
C GLN A 350 54.65 17.20 -36.55
N PRO A 351 53.66 16.51 -37.13
CA PRO A 351 53.30 15.15 -36.77
C PRO A 351 54.19 14.09 -37.45
N PRO A 352 54.50 12.95 -36.78
CA PRO A 352 55.07 11.78 -37.45
C PRO A 352 54.02 11.03 -38.30
N ALA A 353 54.52 10.44 -39.38
CA ALA A 353 53.80 9.77 -40.46
C ALA A 353 53.07 8.46 -40.07
N PRO A 354 52.12 7.96 -40.91
CA PRO A 354 51.19 6.88 -40.58
C PRO A 354 51.73 5.46 -40.84
N GLY A 355 51.42 4.55 -39.92
CA GLY A 355 51.62 3.09 -40.04
C GLY A 355 50.33 2.34 -40.45
N PRO A 356 50.43 1.06 -40.85
CA PRO A 356 49.59 0.44 -41.88
C PRO A 356 48.23 -0.06 -41.40
N GLY A 357 47.23 0.10 -42.26
CA GLY A 357 45.83 -0.19 -41.96
C GLY A 357 45.38 -1.65 -42.09
N TYR A 358 44.22 -1.88 -41.47
CA TYR A 358 43.19 -2.90 -41.72
C TYR A 358 41.90 -2.23 -41.19
N GLY A 359 40.85 -1.90 -41.94
CA GLY A 359 40.08 -2.68 -42.90
C GLY A 359 38.65 -2.80 -42.34
N TYR A 360 37.79 -1.79 -42.55
CA TYR A 360 36.37 -1.84 -42.19
C TYR A 360 35.58 -2.62 -43.27
N PRO A 361 34.68 -3.56 -42.91
CA PRO A 361 33.78 -4.14 -43.89
C PRO A 361 32.55 -3.23 -44.10
N GLN A 362 32.47 -2.65 -45.30
CA GLN A 362 31.26 -2.09 -45.90
C GLN A 362 30.40 -3.21 -46.51
N GLY A 363 29.07 -3.06 -46.41
CA GLY A 363 28.14 -3.49 -47.46
C GLY A 363 27.54 -4.90 -47.33
N GLY A 364 26.54 -5.06 -46.47
CA GLY A 364 25.61 -6.21 -46.48
C GLY A 364 24.48 -5.97 -47.49
N GLY A 365 24.59 -6.57 -48.67
CA GLY A 365 23.59 -6.51 -49.74
C GLY A 365 22.31 -7.30 -49.44
N PHE A 366 21.20 -6.79 -49.98
CA PHE A 366 19.90 -7.45 -50.04
C PHE A 366 19.99 -8.76 -50.84
N GLY A 367 19.70 -9.89 -50.20
CA GLY A 367 19.52 -11.18 -50.86
C GLY A 367 18.15 -11.27 -51.57
N PRO A 368 18.02 -12.15 -52.58
CA PRO A 368 16.76 -12.38 -53.28
C PRO A 368 15.69 -13.00 -52.37
N PRO A 369 14.39 -12.77 -52.65
CA PRO A 369 13.29 -13.28 -51.82
C PRO A 369 13.23 -14.82 -51.83
N PRO A 370 12.75 -15.44 -50.74
CA PRO A 370 12.63 -16.89 -50.65
C PRO A 370 11.56 -17.43 -51.63
N PRO A 371 11.75 -18.66 -52.15
CA PRO A 371 10.80 -19.28 -53.06
C PRO A 371 9.47 -19.64 -52.36
N PRO A 372 8.35 -19.75 -53.12
CA PRO A 372 7.05 -20.10 -52.55
C PRO A 372 7.06 -21.50 -51.93
N SER A 373 6.48 -21.62 -50.73
CA SER A 373 6.24 -22.89 -50.05
C SER A 373 5.29 -23.78 -50.87
N GLN A 374 5.73 -25.00 -51.17
CA GLN A 374 4.88 -26.05 -51.75
C GLN A 374 3.82 -26.51 -50.74
N PRO A 375 2.57 -26.77 -51.17
CA PRO A 375 1.57 -27.40 -50.31
C PRO A 375 1.91 -28.89 -50.05
N PRO A 376 1.52 -29.44 -48.88
CA PRO A 376 1.84 -30.80 -48.50
C PRO A 376 1.13 -31.84 -49.40
N PRO A 377 1.75 -33.01 -49.66
CA PRO A 377 1.12 -34.06 -50.46
C PRO A 377 0.04 -34.78 -49.65
N GLY A 378 -1.20 -34.73 -50.13
CA GLY A 378 -2.27 -35.68 -49.81
C GLY A 378 -2.90 -35.55 -48.43
N TRP A 379 -3.87 -34.62 -48.29
CA TRP A 379 -5.06 -34.71 -47.43
C TRP A 379 -6.22 -34.01 -48.11
#